data_AF-A0AAW7KG67-F1
#
_entry.id   AF-A0AAW7KG67-F1
#
_cell.length_a   1.000
_cell.length_b   1.000
_cell.length_c   1.000
_cell.angle_alpha   90.00
_cell.angle_beta   90.00
_cell.angle_gamma   90.00
#
_symmetry.space_group_name_H-M   'P 1'
#
loop_
_entity.id
_entity.type
_entity.pdbx_description
1 polymer ?
#
loop_
_entity_poly.entity_id
_entity_poly.type
_entity_poly.pdbx_seq_one_letter_code
_entity_poly.pdbx_strand_id
1 'polypeptide(L)'
;TAASEVAGQVVENEDFVNAPDNQHIALKIGDATDWLTISPDTLQQLHRQLNLKTGLFVAEMILKDADNQQIKLTTKKIANMAQPNDYHLQYTFEPLNFSAPITLKTVTDGSVYNYNVARYRNLTAKHFQVTALSAQENKTVIEVCTNQSNLSVRETA
;
A
#
# COMPACT_ATOMS: atom_id res chain seq x y z
N THR A 1 -6.05 24.88 -7.40
CA THR A 1 -5.78 24.17 -8.68
C THR A 1 -4.29 23.87 -8.84
N ALA A 2 -3.94 22.71 -9.42
CA ALA A 2 -2.58 22.41 -9.87
C ALA A 2 -2.47 22.70 -11.36
N ALA A 3 -1.45 23.46 -11.78
CA ALA A 3 -1.19 23.76 -13.18
C ALA A 3 -0.29 22.69 -13.80
N SER A 4 -0.53 22.37 -15.07
CA SER A 4 0.25 21.40 -15.85
C SER A 4 0.38 21.88 -17.29
N GLU A 5 1.52 21.63 -17.92
CA GLU A 5 1.71 21.92 -19.33
C GLU A 5 1.33 20.69 -20.17
N VAL A 6 0.28 20.81 -20.97
CA VAL A 6 -0.22 19.75 -21.84
C VAL A 6 -0.28 20.28 -23.26
N ALA A 7 0.52 19.70 -24.16
CA ALA A 7 0.61 20.11 -25.56
C ALA A 7 0.86 21.63 -25.75
N GLY A 8 1.71 22.22 -24.89
CA GLY A 8 2.06 23.64 -24.92
C GLY A 8 0.97 24.58 -24.38
N GLN A 9 -0.08 24.04 -23.76
CA GLN A 9 -1.12 24.80 -23.06
C GLN A 9 -1.04 24.55 -21.56
N VAL A 10 -1.24 25.59 -20.75
CA VAL A 10 -1.39 25.44 -19.32
C VAL A 10 -2.82 24.99 -19.02
N VAL A 11 -2.95 23.81 -18.42
CA VAL A 11 -4.21 23.25 -17.96
C VAL A 11 -4.22 23.26 -16.45
N GLU A 12 -5.27 23.81 -15.86
CA GLU A 12 -5.52 23.72 -14.42
C GLU A 12 -6.48 22.58 -14.13
N ASN A 13 -6.16 21.78 -13.12
CA ASN A 13 -7.01 20.67 -12.68
C ASN A 13 -7.02 20.55 -11.16
N GLU A 14 -8.16 20.11 -10.60
CA GLU A 14 -8.32 19.77 -9.19
C GLU A 14 -8.80 18.32 -9.06
N ASP A 15 -7.95 17.51 -8.44
CA ASP A 15 -8.23 16.11 -8.13
C ASP A 15 -7.95 15.85 -6.65
N PHE A 16 -8.54 14.77 -6.12
CA PHE A 16 -8.11 14.23 -4.84
C PHE A 16 -6.64 13.78 -4.90
N VAL A 17 -5.88 14.16 -3.89
CA VAL A 17 -4.49 13.75 -3.73
C VAL A 17 -4.43 12.28 -3.30
N ASN A 18 -3.61 11.49 -3.99
CA ASN A 18 -3.24 10.15 -3.55
C ASN A 18 -2.35 10.31 -2.30
N ALA A 19 -2.94 10.16 -1.11
CA ALA A 19 -2.27 10.29 0.18
C ALA A 19 -1.22 9.18 0.38
N PRO A 20 -0.28 9.33 1.35
CA PRO A 20 0.68 8.29 1.69
C PRO A 20 0.09 6.89 1.88
N ASP A 21 0.92 5.86 1.69
CA ASP A 21 0.49 4.46 1.80
C ASP A 21 1.21 3.74 2.95
N ASN A 22 0.46 3.29 3.96
CA ASN A 22 0.99 2.44 5.05
C ASN A 22 0.58 0.96 4.93
N GLN A 23 0.09 0.52 3.77
CA GLN A 23 -0.42 -0.84 3.58
C GLN A 23 0.65 -1.84 3.13
N HIS A 24 1.84 -1.38 2.76
CA HIS A 24 2.89 -2.23 2.21
C HIS A 24 3.35 -3.28 3.23
N ILE A 25 3.37 -4.54 2.79
CA ILE A 25 3.98 -5.65 3.52
C ILE A 25 4.76 -6.54 2.56
N ALA A 26 5.96 -6.95 2.98
CA ALA A 26 6.80 -7.90 2.28
C ALA A 26 7.27 -8.99 3.23
N LEU A 27 7.52 -10.19 2.71
CA LEU A 27 7.93 -11.34 3.50
C LEU A 27 9.17 -12.02 2.91
N LYS A 28 9.98 -12.61 3.78
CA LYS A 28 11.11 -13.50 3.48
C LYS A 28 10.99 -14.77 4.32
N ILE A 29 11.38 -15.90 3.76
CA ILE A 29 11.36 -17.22 4.42
C ILE A 29 12.81 -17.65 4.67
N GLY A 30 13.13 -18.08 5.89
CA GLY A 30 14.47 -18.51 6.26
C GLY A 30 15.52 -17.43 6.02
N ASP A 31 16.63 -17.83 5.41
CA ASP A 31 17.78 -16.96 5.11
C ASP A 31 17.74 -16.37 3.69
N ALA A 32 16.56 -16.33 3.04
CA ALA A 32 16.40 -15.82 1.69
C ALA A 32 16.92 -14.37 1.55
N THR A 33 17.71 -14.12 0.50
CA THR A 33 18.26 -12.79 0.18
C THR A 33 17.19 -11.85 -0.36
N ASP A 34 16.25 -12.37 -1.14
CA ASP A 34 15.23 -11.60 -1.85
C ASP A 34 13.86 -11.66 -1.17
N TRP A 35 13.10 -10.58 -1.29
CA TRP A 35 11.72 -10.55 -0.81
C TRP A 35 10.83 -11.39 -1.73
N LEU A 36 9.93 -12.18 -1.13
CA LEU A 36 8.97 -12.95 -1.91
C LEU A 36 8.03 -11.98 -2.63
N THR A 37 8.16 -11.94 -3.95
CA THR A 37 7.40 -11.03 -4.81
C THR A 37 6.23 -11.79 -5.42
N ILE A 38 5.07 -11.15 -5.51
CA ILE A 38 3.90 -11.72 -6.19
C ILE A 38 4.13 -11.63 -7.70
N SER A 39 4.28 -12.78 -8.36
CA SER A 39 4.46 -12.91 -9.80
C SER A 39 3.70 -14.15 -10.29
N PRO A 40 3.53 -14.34 -11.61
CA PRO A 40 2.95 -15.56 -12.17
C PRO A 40 3.69 -16.84 -11.72
N ASP A 41 4.99 -16.76 -11.44
CA ASP A 41 5.80 -17.91 -11.04
C ASP A 41 5.64 -18.26 -9.55
N THR A 42 5.45 -17.25 -8.69
CA THR A 42 5.31 -17.44 -7.24
C THR A 42 3.86 -17.66 -6.81
N LEU A 43 2.88 -17.12 -7.54
CA LEU A 43 1.46 -17.19 -7.17
C LEU A 43 0.82 -18.53 -7.57
N GLN A 44 0.49 -19.36 -6.58
CA GLN A 44 -0.15 -20.65 -6.81
C GLN A 44 -1.68 -20.56 -6.78
N GLN A 45 -2.22 -19.71 -5.91
CA GLN A 45 -3.66 -19.50 -5.78
C GLN A 45 -3.93 -18.05 -5.34
N LEU A 46 -5.01 -17.47 -5.85
CA LEU A 46 -5.55 -16.18 -5.39
C LEU A 46 -7.08 -16.24 -5.37
N HIS A 47 -7.66 -15.99 -4.21
CA HIS A 47 -9.09 -15.78 -4.03
C HIS A 47 -9.33 -14.43 -3.37
N ARG A 48 -10.30 -13.66 -3.85
CA ARG A 48 -10.64 -12.34 -3.33
C ARG A 48 -12.14 -12.21 -3.19
N GLN A 49 -12.57 -11.66 -2.06
CA GLN A 49 -13.97 -11.41 -1.77
C GLN A 49 -14.14 -10.03 -1.14
N LEU A 50 -15.23 -9.36 -1.49
CA LEU A 50 -15.69 -8.14 -0.84
C LEU A 50 -17.10 -8.39 -0.32
N ASN A 51 -17.26 -8.35 0.99
CA ASN A 51 -18.58 -8.44 1.59
C ASN A 51 -19.28 -7.08 1.50
N LEU A 52 -20.17 -6.91 0.53
CA LEU A 52 -20.88 -5.65 0.26
C LEU A 52 -21.77 -5.17 1.42
N LYS A 53 -22.18 -6.07 2.34
CA LYS A 53 -22.97 -5.69 3.52
C LYS A 53 -22.12 -5.05 4.61
N THR A 54 -20.84 -5.43 4.71
CA THR A 54 -19.95 -5.01 5.82
C THR A 54 -18.79 -4.14 5.36
N GLY A 55 -18.48 -4.10 4.06
CA GLY A 55 -17.29 -3.46 3.52
C GLY A 55 -15.98 -4.23 3.74
N LEU A 56 -16.02 -5.41 4.36
CA LEU A 56 -14.82 -6.22 4.61
C LEU A 56 -14.29 -6.82 3.30
N PHE A 57 -13.08 -6.42 2.93
CA PHE A 57 -12.31 -7.07 1.87
C PHE A 57 -11.44 -8.18 2.46
N VAL A 58 -11.44 -9.36 1.84
CA VAL A 58 -10.56 -10.47 2.17
C VAL A 58 -9.87 -10.98 0.92
N ALA A 59 -8.55 -11.11 0.97
CA ALA A 59 -7.75 -11.77 -0.05
C ALA A 59 -7.00 -12.96 0.57
N GLU A 60 -7.09 -14.12 -0.04
CA GLU A 60 -6.33 -15.31 0.33
C GLU A 60 -5.46 -15.70 -0.85
N MET A 61 -4.18 -15.91 -0.59
CA MET A 61 -3.24 -16.34 -1.61
C MET A 61 -2.29 -17.41 -1.08
N ILE A 62 -1.88 -18.31 -1.97
CA ILE A 62 -0.79 -19.25 -1.71
C ILE A 62 0.37 -18.81 -2.58
N LEU A 63 1.49 -18.47 -1.94
CA LEU A 63 2.74 -18.12 -2.60
C LEU A 63 3.74 -19.24 -2.40
N LYS A 64 4.61 -19.47 -3.39
CA LYS A 64 5.80 -20.30 -3.27
C LYS A 64 7.06 -19.49 -3.54
N ASP A 65 8.15 -19.81 -2.84
CA ASP A 65 9.48 -19.31 -3.15
C ASP A 65 10.22 -20.21 -4.16
N ALA A 66 11.49 -19.89 -4.41
CA ALA A 66 12.35 -20.64 -5.34
C ALA A 66 12.64 -22.08 -4.87
N ASP A 67 12.56 -22.34 -3.56
CA ASP A 67 12.78 -23.65 -2.94
C ASP A 67 11.48 -24.46 -2.82
N ASN A 68 10.38 -23.98 -3.42
CA ASN A 68 9.03 -24.55 -3.35
C ASN A 68 8.44 -24.58 -1.93
N GLN A 69 8.94 -23.75 -1.01
CA GLN A 69 8.31 -23.51 0.28
C GLN A 69 7.05 -22.67 0.04
N GLN A 70 5.92 -23.16 0.55
CA GLN A 70 4.61 -22.57 0.33
C GLN A 70 4.08 -21.92 1.60
N ILE A 71 3.55 -20.72 1.45
CA ILE A 71 2.93 -19.95 2.51
C ILE A 71 1.54 -19.49 2.07
N LYS A 72 0.54 -19.68 2.91
CA LYS A 72 -0.78 -19.06 2.75
C LYS A 72 -0.76 -17.70 3.44
N LEU A 73 -1.12 -16.67 2.68
CA LEU A 73 -1.34 -15.31 3.16
C LEU A 73 -2.83 -14.98 3.09
N THR A 74 -3.43 -14.71 4.23
CA THR A 74 -4.78 -14.14 4.33
C THR A 74 -4.67 -12.68 4.74
N THR A 75 -5.19 -11.79 3.91
CA THR A 75 -5.30 -10.35 4.15
C THR A 75 -6.75 -9.97 4.37
N LYS A 76 -7.03 -9.20 5.41
CA LYS A 76 -8.33 -8.52 5.60
C LYS A 76 -8.13 -7.02 5.67
N LYS A 77 -8.99 -6.26 4.98
CA LYS A 77 -8.96 -4.80 4.96
C LYS A 77 -10.36 -4.23 5.14
N ILE A 78 -10.48 -3.17 5.94
CA ILE A 78 -11.73 -2.45 6.12
C ILE A 78 -11.45 -0.97 6.44
N ALA A 79 -12.21 -0.06 5.83
CA ALA A 79 -12.29 1.33 6.24
C ALA A 79 -13.43 1.47 7.26
N ASN A 80 -13.17 2.11 8.40
CA ASN A 80 -14.14 2.20 9.47
C ASN A 80 -15.22 3.25 9.12
N MET A 81 -16.41 2.78 8.74
CA MET A 81 -17.52 3.68 8.37
C MET A 81 -18.06 4.49 9.55
N ALA A 82 -17.80 4.10 10.80
CA ALA A 82 -18.18 4.84 11.99
C ALA A 82 -17.09 5.84 12.43
N GLN A 83 -15.82 5.60 12.10
CA GLN A 83 -14.67 6.48 12.35
C GLN A 83 -13.89 6.65 11.03
N PRO A 84 -14.29 7.58 10.15
CA PRO A 84 -13.82 7.62 8.76
C PRO A 84 -12.31 7.83 8.55
N ASN A 85 -11.58 8.26 9.59
CA ASN A 85 -10.13 8.45 9.55
C ASN A 85 -9.37 7.14 9.85
N ASP A 86 -10.06 6.09 10.25
CA ASP A 86 -9.46 4.82 10.62
C ASP A 86 -9.67 3.78 9.52
N TYR A 87 -8.61 3.05 9.20
CA TYR A 87 -8.71 1.79 8.47
C TYR A 87 -7.90 0.72 9.19
N HIS A 88 -8.30 -0.53 9.00
CA HIS A 88 -7.66 -1.67 9.65
C HIS A 88 -7.18 -2.68 8.61
N LEU A 89 -5.98 -3.21 8.86
CA LEU A 89 -5.36 -4.29 8.12
C LEU A 89 -5.09 -5.45 9.06
N GLN A 90 -5.42 -6.66 8.64
CA GLN A 90 -4.99 -7.89 9.31
C GLN A 90 -4.32 -8.80 8.29
N TYR A 91 -3.10 -9.23 8.62
CA TYR A 91 -2.36 -10.23 7.85
C TYR A 91 -2.22 -11.50 8.69
N THR A 92 -2.41 -12.65 8.05
CA THR A 92 -2.17 -13.98 8.64
C THR A 92 -1.27 -14.75 7.69
N PHE A 93 -0.17 -15.25 8.24
CA PHE A 93 0.87 -15.99 7.51
C PHE A 93 0.90 -17.43 8.03
N GLU A 94 0.64 -18.39 7.16
CA GLU A 94 0.55 -19.81 7.51
C GLU A 94 1.52 -20.62 6.63
N PRO A 95 2.66 -21.07 7.17
CA PRO A 95 3.54 -22.02 6.50
C PRO A 95 2.79 -23.31 6.17
N LEU A 96 2.82 -23.76 4.91
CA LEU A 96 2.07 -24.95 4.48
C LEU A 96 2.93 -26.21 4.46
N ASN A 97 4.22 -26.09 4.17
CA ASN A 97 5.12 -27.23 3.99
C ASN A 97 6.55 -26.98 4.48
N PHE A 98 6.76 -25.96 5.32
CA PHE A 98 8.08 -25.62 5.87
C PHE A 98 8.00 -25.22 7.34
N SER A 99 9.14 -25.31 8.02
CA SER A 99 9.34 -24.86 9.40
C SER A 99 10.62 -24.03 9.46
N ALA A 100 10.49 -22.75 9.13
CA ALA A 100 11.58 -21.78 9.08
C ALA A 100 11.08 -20.42 9.59
N PRO A 101 11.95 -19.55 10.12
CA PRO A 101 11.56 -18.20 10.51
C PRO A 101 11.05 -17.42 9.29
N ILE A 102 10.10 -16.52 9.52
CA ILE A 102 9.67 -15.53 8.52
C ILE A 102 10.11 -14.14 8.96
N THR A 103 10.65 -13.37 8.03
CA THR A 103 10.95 -11.95 8.25
C THR A 103 9.91 -11.11 7.51
N LEU A 104 9.29 -10.17 8.24
CA LEU A 104 8.31 -9.25 7.68
C LEU A 104 8.88 -7.84 7.61
N LYS A 105 8.51 -7.10 6.57
CA LYS A 105 8.81 -5.68 6.42
C LYS A 105 7.54 -4.93 6.09
N THR A 106 7.25 -3.90 6.87
CA THR A 106 6.21 -2.90 6.57
C THR A 106 6.88 -1.61 6.10
N VAL A 107 6.15 -0.81 5.32
CA VAL A 107 6.64 0.48 4.83
C VAL A 107 5.52 1.51 4.91
N THR A 108 5.86 2.68 5.46
CA THR A 108 5.11 3.93 5.29
C THR A 108 5.71 4.68 4.10
N ASP A 109 4.94 4.79 3.03
CA ASP A 109 5.40 5.28 1.73
C ASP A 109 4.82 6.65 1.39
N GLY A 110 5.65 7.68 1.50
CA GLY A 110 5.36 9.05 1.04
C GLY A 110 5.80 9.33 -0.38
N SER A 111 6.29 8.35 -1.14
CA SER A 111 6.77 8.52 -2.52
C SER A 111 5.66 8.38 -3.57
N VAL A 112 4.44 8.04 -3.13
CA VAL A 112 3.25 7.92 -3.96
C VAL A 112 2.93 9.20 -4.74
N TYR A 113 2.29 9.03 -5.90
CA TYR A 113 1.93 10.13 -6.80
C TYR A 113 0.62 9.82 -7.54
N ASN A 114 -0.06 10.84 -8.02
CA ASN A 114 -1.30 10.71 -8.80
C ASN A 114 -0.98 10.22 -10.22
N TYR A 115 -1.16 8.92 -10.47
CA TYR A 115 -0.92 8.35 -11.81
C TYR A 115 -1.91 7.24 -12.20
N ASN A 116 -2.92 7.02 -11.36
CA ASN A 116 -3.83 5.88 -11.45
C ASN A 116 -4.80 5.97 -12.63
N VAL A 117 -5.02 7.17 -13.18
CA VAL A 117 -5.94 7.41 -14.30
C VAL A 117 -5.13 7.79 -15.54
N ALA A 118 -5.24 6.96 -16.59
CA ALA A 118 -4.46 7.13 -17.82
C ALA A 118 -4.57 8.53 -18.45
N ARG A 119 -5.78 9.12 -18.40
CA ARG A 119 -6.04 10.48 -18.91
C ARG A 119 -5.29 11.58 -18.17
N TYR A 120 -4.98 11.39 -16.89
CA TYR A 120 -4.35 12.42 -16.04
C TYR A 120 -2.82 12.30 -15.97
N ARG A 121 -2.22 11.35 -16.69
CA ARG A 121 -0.77 11.11 -16.65
C ARG A 121 0.08 12.26 -17.19
N ASN A 122 -0.51 13.15 -17.99
CA ASN A 122 0.13 14.36 -18.48
C ASN A 122 -0.03 15.55 -17.50
N LEU A 123 -0.75 15.36 -16.39
CA LEU A 123 -0.91 16.36 -15.34
C LEU A 123 0.18 16.19 -14.28
N THR A 124 0.36 17.23 -13.47
CA THR A 124 1.21 17.24 -12.29
C THR A 124 0.80 16.09 -11.39
N ALA A 125 1.76 15.22 -11.05
CA ALA A 125 1.47 13.99 -10.30
C ALA A 125 1.89 14.05 -8.82
N LYS A 126 2.81 14.96 -8.45
CA LYS A 126 3.27 15.14 -7.07
C LYS A 126 2.54 16.31 -6.43
N HIS A 127 1.70 16.01 -5.45
CA HIS A 127 0.79 17.00 -4.86
C HIS A 127 1.09 17.34 -3.40
N PHE A 128 2.07 16.68 -2.78
CA PHE A 128 2.50 17.00 -1.42
C PHE A 128 4.01 16.86 -1.28
N GLN A 129 4.51 17.41 -0.18
CA GLN A 129 5.86 17.20 0.32
C GLN A 129 5.79 16.53 1.69
N VAL A 130 6.73 15.62 1.95
CA VAL A 130 6.88 14.98 3.26
C VAL A 130 7.55 15.97 4.20
N THR A 131 6.90 16.27 5.33
CA THR A 131 7.37 17.24 6.32
C THR A 131 8.00 16.56 7.54
N ALA A 132 7.55 15.36 7.89
CA ALA A 132 8.16 14.55 8.94
C ALA A 132 7.99 13.06 8.67
N LEU A 133 8.98 12.28 9.11
CA LEU A 133 8.97 10.81 9.14
C LEU A 133 9.57 10.33 10.45
N SER A 134 8.92 9.36 11.08
CA SER A 134 9.50 8.66 12.23
C SER A 134 9.06 7.20 12.25
N ALA A 135 9.94 6.35 12.77
CA ALA A 135 9.65 4.95 13.04
C ALA A 135 10.23 4.61 14.42
N GLN A 136 9.41 4.09 15.31
CA GLN A 136 9.81 3.66 16.63
C GLN A 136 9.09 2.36 16.99
N GLU A 137 9.87 1.33 17.30
CA GLU A 137 9.37 -0.01 17.62
C GLU A 137 8.43 -0.53 16.51
N ASN A 138 7.15 -0.66 16.81
CA ASN A 138 6.10 -1.14 15.92
C ASN A 138 5.21 -0.03 15.37
N LYS A 139 5.64 1.23 15.47
CA LYS A 139 4.88 2.40 15.03
C LYS A 139 5.63 3.20 13.99
N THR A 140 4.91 3.68 12.98
CA THR A 140 5.40 4.66 12.02
C THR A 140 4.50 5.88 12.00
N VAL A 141 5.11 7.04 11.71
CA VAL A 141 4.38 8.30 11.50
C VAL A 141 4.92 8.95 10.24
N ILE A 142 4.00 9.41 9.40
CA ILE A 142 4.29 10.32 8.30
C ILE A 142 3.44 11.56 8.42
N GLU A 143 4.06 12.71 8.18
CA GLU A 143 3.38 13.98 8.02
C GLU A 143 3.69 14.53 6.63
N VAL A 144 2.66 15.00 5.94
CA VAL A 144 2.76 15.61 4.62
C VAL A 144 2.00 16.93 4.58
N CYS A 145 2.44 17.82 3.70
CA CYS A 145 1.73 19.07 3.40
C CYS A 145 1.47 19.14 1.90
N THR A 146 0.21 19.38 1.51
CA THR A 146 -0.16 19.53 0.10
C THR A 146 0.41 20.83 -0.48
N ASN A 147 0.92 20.79 -1.70
CA ASN A 147 1.71 21.85 -2.31
C ASN A 147 0.92 23.15 -2.55
N GLN A 148 -0.36 23.06 -2.93
CA GLN A 148 -1.17 24.23 -3.29
C GLN A 148 -2.11 24.68 -2.17
N SER A 149 -2.82 23.75 -1.54
CA SER A 149 -3.83 24.07 -0.51
C SER A 149 -3.25 24.18 0.91
N ASN A 150 -1.97 23.85 1.12
CA ASN A 150 -1.29 23.87 2.42
C ASN A 150 -2.02 23.08 3.52
N LEU A 151 -2.73 22.01 3.15
CA LEU A 151 -3.34 21.08 4.08
C LEU A 151 -2.28 20.11 4.61
N SER A 152 -2.22 20.00 5.94
CA SER A 152 -1.38 19.01 6.61
C SER A 152 -2.17 17.72 6.86
N VAL A 153 -1.58 16.59 6.51
CA VAL A 153 -2.11 15.25 6.77
C VAL A 153 -1.07 14.47 7.56
N ARG A 154 -1.52 13.79 8.61
CA ARG A 154 -0.69 12.90 9.42
C ARG A 154 -1.31 11.52 9.43
N GLU A 155 -0.49 10.52 9.13
CA GLU A 155 -0.88 9.12 9.25
C GLU A 155 0.02 8.43 10.27
N THR A 156 -0.59 7.50 11.01
CA THR A 156 0.10 6.67 12.01
C THR A 156 -0.29 5.22 11.78
N ALA A 157 0.70 4.33 11.72
CA ALA A 157 0.51 2.89 11.61
C ALA A 157 1.21 2.15 12.75
#